data_AF-A0A2A4I459-F1
#
_entry.id   AF-A0A2A4I459-F1
#
_cell.length_a   1.000
_cell.length_b   1.000
_cell.length_c   1.000
_cell.angle_alpha   90.00
_cell.angle_beta   90.00
_cell.angle_gamma   90.00
#
_symmetry.space_group_name_H-M   'P 1'
#
loop_
_entity.id
_entity.type
_entity.pdbx_description
1 polymer ?
#
loop_
_entity_poly.entity_id
_entity_poly.type
_entity_poly.pdbx_seq_one_letter_code
_entity_poly.pdbx_strand_id
1 'polypeptide(L)'
;MRIPLPLAAATSLAACNIVPATNTTDPAPTAEAPNTMALLRAGDAKICVDPDVEETLRSIIRPEDVDTEAYAIMFDATALQAFDPAVTRATCNGNVTIANRQGETILTGTVAYTVLPSAKNPNTFLVWSAADAITQQLRDHAVTDQAADQQARETAEQERKLAAIVKPGWLRGRWVQSGYGAQACVDGPYREFGAQNRYSVSDGDGTWGLAGTVVKIERDGASSFFDITNAERDGMSWNDEQDTPTFQRRCTADEIAGASAGGAMPDPVAAPR
;
A
#
# COMPACT_ATOMS: atom_id res chain seq x y z
N MET A 1 -60.96 -30.48 -43.25
CA MET A 1 -61.27 -29.45 -42.22
C MET A 1 -60.85 -28.12 -42.80
N ARG A 2 -61.71 -27.37 -43.52
CA ARG A 2 -62.83 -26.51 -43.10
C ARG A 2 -62.44 -25.39 -42.11
N ILE A 3 -62.29 -24.21 -42.72
CA ILE A 3 -62.22 -22.82 -42.24
C ILE A 3 -63.51 -22.48 -41.44
N PRO A 4 -63.54 -21.43 -40.59
CA PRO A 4 -63.92 -20.09 -41.08
C PRO A 4 -63.18 -18.89 -40.44
N LEU A 5 -62.89 -17.91 -41.29
CA LEU A 5 -62.85 -16.46 -41.01
C LEU A 5 -64.26 -15.93 -40.69
N PRO A 6 -64.43 -14.76 -40.05
CA PRO A 6 -64.68 -13.51 -40.82
C PRO A 6 -63.96 -12.30 -40.17
N LEU A 7 -63.48 -11.26 -40.87
CA LEU A 7 -63.99 -10.38 -41.92
C LEU A 7 -65.13 -9.41 -41.50
N ALA A 8 -64.97 -8.18 -42.00
CA ALA A 8 -65.90 -7.05 -42.11
C ALA A 8 -65.88 -6.00 -40.97
N ALA A 9 -65.96 -4.70 -41.21
CA ALA A 9 -65.88 -3.85 -42.41
C ALA A 9 -66.02 -2.38 -41.97
N ALA A 10 -65.52 -1.45 -42.82
CA ALA A 10 -66.06 -0.10 -43.14
C ALA A 10 -66.21 0.93 -41.98
N THR A 11 -66.03 2.25 -42.10
CA THR A 11 -66.16 3.26 -43.17
C THR A 11 -65.62 4.57 -42.54
N SER A 12 -64.75 5.35 -43.19
CA SER A 12 -65.03 6.50 -44.06
C SER A 12 -65.63 7.77 -43.39
N LEU A 13 -64.99 8.92 -43.72
CA LEU A 13 -65.44 10.32 -43.72
C LEU A 13 -65.63 11.06 -42.38
N ALA A 14 -64.80 12.08 -42.12
CA ALA A 14 -65.11 13.49 -42.43
C ALA A 14 -64.12 14.43 -41.74
N ALA A 15 -63.48 15.29 -42.52
CA ALA A 15 -62.79 16.46 -42.02
C ALA A 15 -63.80 17.51 -41.54
N CYS A 16 -63.56 18.12 -40.38
CA CYS A 16 -63.97 19.50 -40.13
C CYS A 16 -63.10 20.11 -39.03
N ASN A 17 -62.31 21.11 -39.42
CA ASN A 17 -61.58 22.03 -38.55
C ASN A 17 -62.55 22.72 -37.59
N ILE A 18 -62.34 22.54 -36.29
CA ILE A 18 -62.77 23.49 -35.25
C ILE A 18 -61.63 23.59 -34.23
N VAL A 19 -60.90 24.70 -34.27
CA VAL A 19 -60.15 25.30 -33.16
C VAL A 19 -61.06 26.45 -32.67
N PRO A 20 -61.23 26.77 -31.37
CA PRO A 20 -60.25 26.70 -30.27
C PRO A 20 -60.79 26.22 -28.90
N ALA A 21 -59.88 25.80 -28.01
CA ALA A 21 -59.72 26.32 -26.64
C ALA A 21 -58.77 25.40 -25.84
N THR A 22 -57.64 25.97 -25.45
CA THR A 22 -56.84 25.70 -24.24
C THR A 22 -57.26 24.50 -23.39
N ASN A 23 -56.44 23.45 -23.39
CA ASN A 23 -56.02 22.81 -22.15
C ASN A 23 -54.67 22.14 -22.35
N THR A 24 -53.64 22.82 -21.86
CA THR A 24 -52.30 22.31 -21.61
C THR A 24 -52.44 21.10 -20.69
N THR A 25 -52.36 19.90 -21.25
CA THR A 25 -52.16 18.71 -20.40
C THR A 25 -50.65 18.59 -20.27
N ASP A 26 -50.14 19.17 -19.18
CA ASP A 26 -48.79 18.89 -18.70
C ASP A 26 -48.58 17.36 -18.67
N PRO A 27 -47.42 16.86 -19.09
CA PRO A 27 -47.05 15.49 -18.74
C PRO A 27 -47.10 15.40 -17.21
N ALA A 28 -47.79 14.38 -16.70
CA ALA A 28 -47.82 14.08 -15.28
C ALA A 28 -46.38 14.15 -14.72
N PRO A 29 -46.15 14.84 -13.59
CA PRO A 29 -44.82 14.92 -13.03
C PRO A 29 -44.36 13.50 -12.72
N THR A 30 -43.30 13.06 -13.40
CA THR A 30 -42.48 11.95 -12.94
C THR A 30 -42.15 12.26 -11.48
N ALA A 31 -42.63 11.44 -10.56
CA ALA A 31 -42.36 11.62 -9.13
C ALA A 31 -40.84 11.65 -8.96
N GLU A 32 -40.31 12.86 -8.80
CA GLU A 32 -38.93 13.11 -8.41
C GLU A 32 -38.72 12.30 -7.13
N ALA A 33 -37.64 11.53 -7.04
CA ALA A 33 -37.32 10.84 -5.80
C ALA A 33 -37.36 11.88 -4.68
N PRO A 34 -38.06 11.61 -3.56
CA PRO A 34 -38.19 12.61 -2.50
C PRO A 34 -36.79 13.03 -2.07
N ASN A 35 -36.47 14.32 -2.21
CA ASN A 35 -35.20 14.86 -1.72
C ASN A 35 -35.05 14.59 -0.21
N THR A 36 -33.83 14.51 0.31
CA THR A 36 -33.52 14.15 1.71
C THR A 36 -34.37 14.91 2.73
N MET A 37 -34.63 16.20 2.47
CA MET A 37 -35.48 17.04 3.31
C MET A 37 -36.95 16.63 3.31
N ALA A 38 -37.49 16.15 2.19
CA ALA A 38 -38.84 15.61 2.10
C ALA A 38 -38.95 14.30 2.90
N LEU A 39 -37.96 13.40 2.79
CA LEU A 39 -37.90 12.17 3.59
C LEU A 39 -37.86 12.49 5.09
N LEU A 40 -37.01 13.45 5.48
CA LEU A 40 -36.87 13.87 6.86
C LEU A 40 -38.16 14.48 7.43
N ARG A 41 -38.82 15.37 6.69
CA ARG A 41 -40.10 15.98 7.10
C ARG A 41 -41.23 14.96 7.20
N ALA A 42 -41.21 13.93 6.37
CA ALA A 42 -42.18 12.84 6.40
C ALA A 42 -41.92 11.83 7.54
N GLY A 43 -40.74 11.86 8.17
CA GLY A 43 -40.32 10.83 9.11
C GLY A 43 -40.16 9.45 8.44
N ASP A 44 -39.85 9.43 7.15
CA ASP A 44 -39.68 8.18 6.39
C ASP A 44 -38.36 7.51 6.79
N ALA A 45 -38.41 6.21 7.12
CA ALA A 45 -37.23 5.43 7.50
C ALA A 45 -36.13 5.42 6.41
N LYS A 46 -36.48 5.70 5.15
CA LYS A 46 -35.52 5.87 4.05
C LYS A 46 -34.51 6.99 4.30
N ILE A 47 -34.78 7.95 5.19
CA ILE A 47 -33.82 8.98 5.57
C ILE A 47 -32.50 8.41 6.10
N CYS A 48 -32.53 7.21 6.69
CA CYS A 48 -31.35 6.57 7.23
C CYS A 48 -30.42 5.99 6.15
N VAL A 49 -30.96 5.66 4.97
CA VAL A 49 -30.19 5.11 3.83
C VAL A 49 -30.16 6.09 2.66
N ASP A 50 -30.46 7.35 2.93
CA ASP A 50 -30.43 8.40 1.92
C ASP A 50 -28.97 8.66 1.48
N PRO A 51 -28.67 8.71 0.16
CA PRO A 51 -27.30 8.86 -0.32
C PRO A 51 -26.57 10.09 0.22
N ASP A 52 -27.27 11.22 0.36
CA ASP A 52 -26.66 12.48 0.85
C ASP A 52 -26.33 12.38 2.35
N VAL A 53 -27.17 11.65 3.11
CA VAL A 53 -26.91 11.34 4.53
C VAL A 53 -25.72 10.41 4.67
N GLU A 54 -25.64 9.35 3.86
CA GLU A 54 -24.50 8.43 3.88
C GLU A 54 -23.21 9.15 3.48
N GLU A 55 -23.22 9.99 2.44
CA GLU A 55 -22.06 10.77 2.03
C GLU A 55 -21.57 11.68 3.16
N THR A 56 -22.49 12.39 3.82
CA THR A 56 -22.16 13.20 4.99
C THR A 56 -21.58 12.34 6.11
N LEU A 57 -22.15 11.16 6.38
CA LEU A 57 -21.65 10.26 7.42
C LEU A 57 -20.24 9.70 7.08
N ARG A 58 -19.95 9.40 5.81
CA ARG A 58 -18.61 9.02 5.35
C ARG A 58 -17.60 10.14 5.63
N SER A 59 -17.98 11.39 5.38
CA SER A 59 -17.12 12.55 5.67
C SER A 59 -16.88 12.79 7.17
N ILE A 60 -17.81 12.40 8.04
CA ILE A 60 -17.63 12.47 9.50
C ILE A 60 -16.69 11.36 9.98
N ILE A 61 -16.87 10.14 9.46
CA ILE A 61 -16.06 8.98 9.84
C ILE A 61 -14.64 9.08 9.29
N ARG A 62 -14.48 9.67 8.10
CA ARG A 62 -13.20 9.85 7.45
C ARG A 62 -12.58 11.20 7.82
N PRO A 63 -11.51 11.22 8.61
CA PRO A 63 -10.82 12.46 8.90
C PRO A 63 -10.16 13.05 7.64
N GLU A 64 -10.01 14.37 7.58
CA GLU A 64 -9.46 15.08 6.40
C GLU A 64 -8.03 14.67 6.04
N ASP A 65 -7.25 14.18 7.01
CA ASP A 65 -5.88 13.71 6.82
C ASP A 65 -5.77 12.24 6.36
N VAL A 66 -6.90 11.56 6.16
CA VAL A 66 -6.95 10.20 5.62
C VAL A 66 -7.36 10.25 4.15
N ASP A 67 -6.51 9.68 3.29
CA ASP A 67 -6.72 9.62 1.85
C ASP A 67 -8.07 8.94 1.50
N THR A 68 -8.91 9.65 0.76
CA THR A 68 -10.25 9.22 0.38
C THR A 68 -10.28 7.96 -0.48
N GLU A 69 -9.21 7.71 -1.23
CA GLU A 69 -9.07 6.52 -2.07
C GLU A 69 -8.45 5.35 -1.31
N ALA A 70 -7.97 5.55 -0.08
CA ALA A 70 -7.34 4.49 0.70
C ALA A 70 -8.35 3.55 1.36
N TYR A 71 -9.56 4.05 1.69
CA TYR A 71 -10.53 3.29 2.46
C TYR A 71 -11.95 3.42 1.92
N ALA A 72 -12.63 2.28 1.74
CA ALA A 72 -14.05 2.21 1.45
C ALA A 72 -14.85 2.15 2.76
N ILE A 73 -15.81 3.07 2.93
CA ILE A 73 -16.71 3.11 4.09
C ILE A 73 -18.11 2.72 3.62
N MET A 74 -18.58 1.59 4.14
CA MET A 74 -19.87 1.00 3.80
C MET A 74 -20.78 1.00 5.03
N PHE A 75 -22.07 1.23 4.80
CA PHE A 75 -23.10 1.12 5.84
C PHE A 75 -24.05 -0.01 5.47
N ASP A 76 -24.43 -0.79 6.46
CA ASP A 76 -25.37 -1.90 6.33
C ASP A 76 -26.28 -1.99 7.55
N ALA A 77 -27.37 -2.74 7.42
CA ALA A 77 -28.38 -2.91 8.47
C ALA A 77 -28.91 -1.60 9.08
N THR A 78 -28.93 -0.53 8.28
CA THR A 78 -29.31 0.82 8.73
C THR A 78 -30.83 0.92 8.96
N ALA A 79 -31.23 1.42 10.13
CA ALA A 79 -32.63 1.51 10.52
C ALA A 79 -32.94 2.79 11.32
N LEU A 80 -34.16 3.30 11.13
CA LEU A 80 -34.72 4.39 11.93
C LEU A 80 -35.07 3.88 13.33
N GLN A 81 -34.43 4.46 14.35
CA GLN A 81 -34.66 4.12 15.75
C GLN A 81 -35.74 5.00 16.38
N ALA A 82 -35.75 6.29 16.06
CA ALA A 82 -36.71 7.24 16.58
C ALA A 82 -36.92 8.41 15.63
N PHE A 83 -38.12 8.98 15.62
CA PHE A 83 -38.42 10.24 14.94
C PHE A 83 -39.16 11.18 15.89
N ASP A 84 -38.67 12.42 15.99
CA ASP A 84 -39.24 13.49 16.80
C ASP A 84 -39.84 14.57 15.88
N PRO A 85 -41.18 14.62 15.73
CA PRO A 85 -41.84 15.54 14.81
C PRO A 85 -41.77 17.00 15.27
N ALA A 86 -41.56 17.27 16.58
CA ALA A 86 -41.54 18.63 17.09
C ALA A 86 -40.33 19.43 16.59
N VAL A 87 -39.22 18.73 16.33
CA VAL A 87 -37.98 19.30 15.80
C VAL A 87 -37.54 18.67 14.47
N THR A 88 -38.39 17.82 13.86
CA THR A 88 -38.11 17.13 12.59
C THR A 88 -36.77 16.38 12.64
N ARG A 89 -36.56 15.60 13.70
CA ARG A 89 -35.29 14.92 13.97
C ARG A 89 -35.46 13.41 13.81
N ALA A 90 -34.65 12.79 12.97
CA ALA A 90 -34.56 11.34 12.82
C ALA A 90 -33.29 10.82 13.51
N THR A 91 -33.41 9.80 14.33
CA THR A 91 -32.28 9.08 14.92
C THR A 91 -32.19 7.70 14.27
N CYS A 92 -31.05 7.42 13.67
CA CYS A 92 -30.74 6.21 12.92
C CYS A 92 -29.61 5.44 13.61
N ASN A 93 -29.57 4.13 13.38
CA ASN A 93 -28.47 3.26 13.77
C ASN A 93 -28.17 2.31 12.61
N GLY A 94 -26.91 2.01 12.37
CA GLY A 94 -26.48 1.02 11.40
C GLY A 94 -25.14 0.43 11.75
N ASN A 95 -24.75 -0.58 10.99
CA ASN A 95 -23.39 -1.09 11.01
C ASN A 95 -22.53 -0.28 10.04
N VAL A 96 -21.26 -0.14 10.39
CA VAL A 96 -20.24 0.40 9.50
C VAL A 96 -19.17 -0.65 9.28
N THR A 97 -18.77 -0.81 8.02
CA THR A 97 -17.65 -1.63 7.62
C THR A 97 -16.67 -0.76 6.86
N ILE A 98 -15.39 -0.80 7.26
CA ILE A 98 -14.32 -0.07 6.59
C ILE A 98 -13.34 -1.08 6.00
N ALA A 99 -13.09 -0.97 4.70
CA ALA A 99 -12.14 -1.80 3.98
C ALA A 99 -11.00 -0.95 3.39
N ASN A 100 -9.80 -1.51 3.33
CA ASN A 100 -8.64 -0.88 2.68
C ASN A 100 -8.70 -1.02 1.14
N ARG A 101 -7.71 -0.46 0.42
CA ARG A 101 -7.59 -0.57 -1.06
C ARG A 101 -7.55 -1.99 -1.60
N GLN A 102 -7.15 -2.96 -0.78
CA GLN A 102 -7.03 -4.35 -1.17
C GLN A 102 -8.37 -5.10 -0.99
N GLY A 103 -9.40 -4.42 -0.48
CA GLY A 103 -10.71 -5.00 -0.18
C GLY A 103 -10.76 -5.76 1.14
N GLU A 104 -9.72 -5.66 1.98
CA GLU A 104 -9.70 -6.26 3.30
C GLU A 104 -10.43 -5.37 4.30
N THR A 105 -11.36 -5.95 5.06
CA THR A 105 -12.04 -5.27 6.15
C THR A 105 -11.09 -5.04 7.31
N ILE A 106 -10.81 -3.77 7.62
CA ILE A 106 -9.94 -3.37 8.72
C ILE A 106 -10.72 -3.03 9.99
N LEU A 107 -11.96 -2.55 9.85
CA LEU A 107 -12.80 -2.13 10.98
C LEU A 107 -14.26 -2.49 10.72
N THR A 108 -14.94 -2.93 11.78
CA THR A 108 -16.39 -3.07 11.84
C THR A 108 -16.90 -2.46 13.13
N GLY A 109 -18.07 -1.84 13.08
CA GLY A 109 -18.67 -1.21 14.24
C GLY A 109 -20.13 -0.86 14.03
N THR A 110 -20.73 -0.28 15.05
CA THR A 110 -22.07 0.31 14.98
C THR A 110 -21.96 1.82 15.06
N VAL A 111 -22.81 2.52 14.30
CA VAL A 111 -22.84 3.97 14.25
C VAL A 111 -24.25 4.47 14.49
N ALA A 112 -24.41 5.23 15.57
CA ALA A 112 -25.64 5.96 15.85
C ALA A 112 -25.48 7.40 15.35
N TYR A 113 -26.43 7.85 14.55
CA TYR A 113 -26.41 9.20 13.98
C TYR A 113 -27.81 9.80 13.92
N THR A 114 -27.86 11.11 13.84
CA THR A 114 -29.06 11.92 13.87
C THR A 114 -29.08 12.85 12.67
N VAL A 115 -30.23 12.90 11.99
CA VAL A 115 -30.49 13.80 10.87
C VAL A 115 -31.52 14.84 11.32
N LEU A 116 -31.22 16.12 11.11
CA LEU A 116 -32.12 17.23 11.44
C LEU A 116 -31.96 18.39 10.44
N PRO A 117 -32.93 19.30 10.33
CA PRO A 117 -32.77 20.51 9.52
C PRO A 117 -31.66 21.41 10.06
N SER A 118 -30.93 22.09 9.19
CA SER A 118 -29.95 23.08 9.60
C SER A 118 -30.63 24.32 10.17
N ALA A 119 -30.17 24.77 11.33
CA ALA A 119 -30.62 26.03 11.93
C ALA A 119 -30.25 27.26 11.08
N LYS A 120 -29.20 27.15 10.24
CA LYS A 120 -28.74 28.24 9.36
C LYS A 120 -29.53 28.31 8.05
N ASN A 121 -29.96 27.17 7.54
CA ASN A 121 -30.75 27.07 6.32
C ASN A 121 -31.77 25.92 6.45
N PRO A 122 -33.07 26.21 6.61
CA PRO A 122 -34.10 25.18 6.83
C PRO A 122 -34.36 24.30 5.60
N ASN A 123 -33.72 24.59 4.47
CA ASN A 123 -33.75 23.77 3.26
C ASN A 123 -32.54 22.82 3.15
N THR A 124 -31.64 22.80 4.14
CA THR A 124 -30.55 21.82 4.22
C THR A 124 -30.68 21.00 5.50
N PHE A 125 -30.01 19.85 5.53
CA PHE A 125 -29.94 18.99 6.71
C PHE A 125 -28.55 19.04 7.35
N LEU A 126 -28.46 18.50 8.56
CA LEU A 126 -27.23 18.22 9.29
C LEU A 126 -27.27 16.76 9.72
N VAL A 127 -26.10 16.12 9.68
CA VAL A 127 -25.89 14.80 10.26
C VAL A 127 -24.96 14.96 11.45
N TRP A 128 -25.38 14.43 12.60
CA TRP A 128 -24.55 14.34 13.80
C TRP A 128 -24.36 12.88 14.15
N SER A 129 -23.14 12.45 14.45
CA SER A 129 -22.82 11.05 14.71
C SER A 129 -21.86 10.92 15.87
N ALA A 130 -22.02 9.87 16.69
CA ALA A 130 -21.06 9.47 17.71
C ALA A 130 -19.97 8.55 17.10
N ALA A 131 -19.34 9.00 16.01
CA ALA A 131 -18.38 8.21 15.24
C ALA A 131 -16.93 8.33 15.73
N ASP A 132 -16.65 9.17 16.73
CA ASP A 132 -15.28 9.53 17.15
C ASP A 132 -14.37 8.32 17.37
N ALA A 133 -14.87 7.24 17.98
CA ALA A 133 -14.11 6.02 18.20
C ALA A 133 -13.71 5.32 16.89
N ILE A 134 -14.65 5.21 15.94
CA ILE A 134 -14.41 4.62 14.61
C ILE A 134 -13.47 5.52 13.80
N THR A 135 -13.68 6.83 13.85
CA THR A 135 -12.82 7.83 13.20
C THR A 135 -11.38 7.76 13.72
N GLN A 136 -11.20 7.63 15.04
CA GLN A 136 -9.87 7.50 15.64
C GLN A 136 -9.21 6.17 15.26
N GLN A 137 -9.95 5.06 15.29
CA GLN A 137 -9.43 3.77 14.84
C GLN A 137 -8.98 3.81 13.38
N LEU A 138 -9.78 4.43 12.49
CA LEU A 138 -9.40 4.60 11.09
C LEU A 138 -8.11 5.41 10.94
N ARG A 139 -7.96 6.48 11.72
CA ARG A 139 -6.73 7.29 11.74
C ARG A 139 -5.50 6.46 12.16
N ASP A 140 -5.65 5.64 13.21
CA ASP A 140 -4.54 4.80 13.70
C ASP A 140 -4.13 3.74 12.66
N HIS A 141 -5.11 3.16 11.96
CA HIS A 141 -4.85 2.28 10.80
C HIS A 141 -4.14 3.02 9.67
N ALA A 142 -4.58 4.24 9.33
CA ALA A 142 -3.96 5.04 8.28
C ALA A 142 -2.49 5.38 8.58
N VAL A 143 -2.16 5.70 9.84
CA VAL A 143 -0.77 5.94 10.26
C VAL A 143 0.08 4.68 10.09
N THR A 144 -0.47 3.52 10.45
CA THR A 144 0.24 2.24 10.35
C THR A 144 0.50 1.86 8.89
N ASP A 145 -0.51 2.00 8.03
CA ASP A 145 -0.40 1.71 6.60
C ASP A 145 0.62 2.65 5.92
N GLN A 146 0.60 3.93 6.26
CA GLN A 146 1.59 4.89 5.75
C GLN A 146 3.01 4.55 6.16
N ALA A 147 3.22 4.12 7.41
CA ALA A 147 4.53 3.71 7.89
C ALA A 147 5.04 2.45 7.15
N ALA A 148 4.17 1.47 6.93
CA ALA A 148 4.49 0.27 6.16
C ALA A 148 4.85 0.60 4.70
N ASP A 149 4.06 1.48 4.04
CA ASP A 149 4.32 1.94 2.68
C ASP A 149 5.65 2.69 2.58
N GLN A 150 5.97 3.54 3.55
CA GLN A 150 7.24 4.26 3.58
C GLN A 150 8.42 3.30 3.73
N GLN A 151 8.33 2.33 4.64
CA GLN A 151 9.37 1.31 4.82
C GLN A 151 9.55 0.44 3.57
N ALA A 152 8.47 0.09 2.88
CA ALA A 152 8.52 -0.65 1.62
C ALA A 152 9.22 0.17 0.51
N ARG A 153 8.96 1.48 0.43
CA ARG A 153 9.62 2.38 -0.53
C ARG A 153 11.12 2.53 -0.24
N GLU A 154 11.48 2.70 1.03
CA GLU A 154 12.87 2.80 1.47
C GLU A 154 13.65 1.51 1.17
N THR A 155 13.05 0.35 1.48
CA THR A 155 13.61 -0.97 1.13
C THR A 155 13.81 -1.10 -0.38
N ALA A 156 12.79 -0.79 -1.18
CA ALA A 156 12.87 -0.86 -2.63
C ALA A 156 13.92 0.12 -3.21
N GLU A 157 14.07 1.31 -2.63
CA GLU A 157 15.11 2.26 -3.03
C GLU A 157 16.51 1.72 -2.67
N GLN A 158 16.68 1.14 -1.49
CA GLN A 158 17.93 0.52 -1.08
C GLN A 158 18.30 -0.65 -2.00
N GLU A 159 17.36 -1.54 -2.30
CA GLU A 159 17.57 -2.64 -3.26
C GLU A 159 17.97 -2.12 -4.64
N ARG A 160 17.33 -1.05 -5.13
CA ARG A 160 17.70 -0.41 -6.41
C ARG A 160 19.11 0.17 -6.39
N LYS A 161 19.49 0.88 -5.32
CA LYS A 161 20.84 1.45 -5.15
C LYS A 161 21.89 0.34 -5.13
N LEU A 162 21.60 -0.74 -4.40
CA LEU A 162 22.48 -1.87 -4.27
C LEU A 162 22.68 -2.59 -5.61
N ALA A 163 21.58 -2.90 -6.33
CA ALA A 163 21.63 -3.52 -7.65
C ALA A 163 22.35 -2.67 -8.72
N ALA A 164 22.42 -1.34 -8.53
CA ALA A 164 23.17 -0.47 -9.44
C ALA A 164 24.70 -0.66 -9.32
N ILE A 165 25.18 -0.97 -8.11
CA ILE A 165 26.61 -1.13 -7.78
C ILE A 165 27.02 -2.60 -7.93
N VAL A 166 26.24 -3.51 -7.35
CA VAL A 166 26.55 -4.94 -7.26
C VAL A 166 26.45 -5.59 -8.63
N LYS A 167 27.61 -5.80 -9.24
CA LYS A 167 27.79 -6.45 -10.54
C LYS A 167 28.98 -7.40 -10.45
N PRO A 168 29.07 -8.43 -11.30
CA PRO A 168 30.21 -9.35 -11.27
C PRO A 168 31.56 -8.64 -11.39
N GLY A 169 31.64 -7.57 -12.18
CA GLY A 169 32.85 -6.76 -12.32
C GLY A 169 33.24 -5.98 -11.06
N TRP A 170 32.25 -5.54 -10.27
CA TRP A 170 32.49 -4.85 -9.01
C TRP A 170 32.91 -5.83 -7.91
N LEU A 171 32.31 -7.01 -7.83
CA LEU A 171 32.67 -8.00 -6.80
C LEU A 171 34.10 -8.54 -6.97
N ARG A 172 34.63 -8.55 -8.20
CA ARG A 172 35.98 -9.06 -8.47
C ARG A 172 37.06 -8.34 -7.68
N GLY A 173 37.94 -9.11 -7.05
CA GLY A 173 39.02 -8.61 -6.21
C GLY A 173 39.10 -9.36 -4.90
N ARG A 174 40.07 -8.96 -4.07
CA ARG A 174 40.32 -9.54 -2.76
C ARG A 174 39.68 -8.67 -1.68
N TRP A 175 38.95 -9.30 -0.78
CA TRP A 175 38.19 -8.66 0.28
C TRP A 175 38.57 -9.22 1.65
N VAL A 176 38.64 -8.36 2.64
CA VAL A 176 38.98 -8.70 4.02
C VAL A 176 37.99 -8.05 4.97
N GLN A 177 37.68 -8.71 6.08
CA GLN A 177 36.74 -8.18 7.06
C GLN A 177 37.33 -6.91 7.71
N SER A 178 36.46 -5.96 8.04
CA SER A 178 36.83 -4.74 8.76
C SER A 178 37.54 -5.10 10.06
N GLY A 179 38.68 -4.45 10.33
CA GLY A 179 39.53 -4.74 11.49
C GLY A 179 40.76 -5.59 11.18
N TYR A 180 40.80 -6.28 10.04
CA TYR A 180 42.03 -6.93 9.57
C TYR A 180 42.96 -5.94 8.87
N GLY A 181 44.25 -5.97 9.25
CA GLY A 181 45.30 -5.13 8.68
C GLY A 181 45.71 -5.54 7.27
N ALA A 182 46.62 -4.76 6.66
CA ALA A 182 47.12 -5.00 5.30
C ALA A 182 47.68 -6.41 5.09
N GLN A 183 48.27 -7.03 6.13
CA GLN A 183 48.80 -8.39 6.03
C GLN A 183 47.72 -9.43 5.66
N ALA A 184 46.46 -9.22 6.07
CA ALA A 184 45.38 -10.15 5.72
C ALA A 184 45.06 -10.13 4.22
N CYS A 185 45.39 -9.06 3.50
CA CYS A 185 45.30 -9.01 2.05
C CYS A 185 46.36 -9.89 1.36
N VAL A 186 47.36 -10.38 2.08
CA VAL A 186 48.42 -11.25 1.55
C VAL A 186 48.26 -12.67 2.09
N ASP A 187 48.32 -12.83 3.41
CA ASP A 187 48.38 -14.13 4.09
C ASP A 187 47.00 -14.67 4.48
N GLY A 188 45.97 -13.82 4.40
CA GLY A 188 44.63 -14.11 4.89
C GLY A 188 44.39 -13.69 6.34
N PRO A 189 43.13 -13.75 6.80
CA PRO A 189 41.97 -14.29 6.08
C PRO A 189 41.43 -13.30 5.05
N TYR A 190 41.36 -13.73 3.78
CA TYR A 190 40.75 -12.98 2.69
C TYR A 190 39.78 -13.85 1.91
N ARG A 191 38.93 -13.20 1.13
CA ARG A 191 38.05 -13.81 0.13
C ARG A 191 38.28 -13.13 -1.21
N GLU A 192 38.74 -13.89 -2.19
CA GLU A 192 39.04 -13.39 -3.51
C GLU A 192 38.03 -13.91 -4.54
N PHE A 193 37.41 -12.98 -5.24
CA PHE A 193 36.55 -13.24 -6.38
C PHE A 193 37.34 -12.93 -7.66
N GLY A 194 37.86 -13.97 -8.29
CA GLY A 194 38.67 -13.89 -9.49
C GLY A 194 37.87 -13.84 -10.78
N ALA A 195 38.58 -13.65 -11.89
CA ALA A 195 38.02 -13.84 -13.23
C ALA A 195 37.60 -15.31 -13.46
N GLN A 196 36.75 -15.54 -14.46
CA GLN A 196 36.23 -16.87 -14.80
C GLN A 196 35.56 -17.60 -13.62
N ASN A 197 34.94 -16.83 -12.71
CA ASN A 197 34.23 -17.35 -11.54
C ASN A 197 35.12 -18.11 -10.54
N ARG A 198 36.45 -17.93 -10.57
CA ARG A 198 37.35 -18.51 -9.56
C ARG A 198 37.12 -17.84 -8.20
N TYR A 199 36.91 -18.61 -7.17
CA TYR A 199 36.90 -18.15 -5.78
C TYR A 199 38.14 -18.67 -5.06
N SER A 200 38.79 -17.85 -4.26
CA SER A 200 39.99 -18.25 -3.50
C SER A 200 39.96 -17.67 -2.09
N VAL A 201 40.36 -18.48 -1.12
CA VAL A 201 40.56 -18.10 0.28
C VAL A 201 41.88 -18.70 0.76
N SER A 202 42.35 -18.29 1.92
CA SER A 202 43.65 -18.73 2.45
C SER A 202 43.81 -20.25 2.60
N ASP A 203 42.72 -21.00 2.76
CA ASP A 203 42.70 -22.44 2.99
C ASP A 203 42.14 -23.27 1.81
N GLY A 204 41.81 -22.66 0.66
CA GLY A 204 41.28 -23.42 -0.47
C GLY A 204 40.71 -22.57 -1.61
N ASP A 205 40.41 -23.26 -2.72
CA ASP A 205 39.86 -22.68 -3.94
C ASP A 205 38.47 -23.27 -4.25
N GLY A 206 37.64 -22.50 -4.93
CA GLY A 206 36.29 -22.89 -5.33
C GLY A 206 35.79 -22.07 -6.53
N THR A 207 34.47 -22.03 -6.70
CA THR A 207 33.83 -21.16 -7.70
C THR A 207 32.78 -20.25 -7.06
N TRP A 208 32.47 -19.13 -7.72
CA TRP A 208 31.43 -18.20 -7.28
C TRP A 208 30.47 -17.82 -8.40
N GLY A 209 29.25 -17.45 -8.02
CA GLY A 209 28.24 -16.85 -8.88
C GLY A 209 27.53 -15.70 -8.17
N LEU A 210 26.95 -14.79 -8.95
CA LEU A 210 26.17 -13.66 -8.44
C LEU A 210 24.80 -13.64 -9.13
N ALA A 211 23.74 -13.64 -8.33
CA ALA A 211 22.36 -13.50 -8.78
C ALA A 211 21.70 -12.36 -8.00
N GLY A 212 21.52 -11.21 -8.66
CA GLY A 212 21.12 -9.98 -7.95
C GLY A 212 22.19 -9.57 -6.94
N THR A 213 21.84 -9.57 -5.66
CA THR A 213 22.71 -9.24 -4.52
C THR A 213 23.25 -10.48 -3.81
N VAL A 214 22.79 -11.67 -4.22
CA VAL A 214 23.14 -12.94 -3.59
C VAL A 214 24.37 -13.54 -4.26
N VAL A 215 25.41 -13.78 -3.47
CA VAL A 215 26.62 -14.49 -3.88
C VAL A 215 26.49 -15.96 -3.51
N LYS A 216 26.62 -16.84 -4.49
CA LYS A 216 26.75 -18.29 -4.28
C LYS A 216 28.22 -18.67 -4.36
N ILE A 217 28.70 -19.48 -3.43
CA ILE A 217 30.06 -20.03 -3.43
C ILE A 217 29.98 -21.55 -3.38
N GLU A 218 30.72 -22.22 -4.26
CA GLU A 218 30.85 -23.68 -4.30
C GLU A 218 32.30 -24.07 -4.00
N ARG A 219 32.52 -24.80 -2.90
CA ARG A 219 33.85 -25.25 -2.43
C ARG A 219 33.73 -26.62 -1.78
N ASP A 220 34.68 -27.53 -2.04
CA ASP A 220 34.76 -28.86 -1.40
C ASP A 220 33.46 -29.69 -1.47
N GLY A 221 32.66 -29.51 -2.52
CA GLY A 221 31.36 -30.17 -2.68
C GLY A 221 30.20 -29.55 -1.86
N ALA A 222 30.46 -28.48 -1.10
CA ALA A 222 29.46 -27.70 -0.38
C ALA A 222 29.12 -26.39 -1.12
N SER A 223 27.91 -25.88 -0.89
CA SER A 223 27.46 -24.56 -1.35
C SER A 223 27.15 -23.67 -0.15
N SER A 224 27.56 -22.41 -0.23
CA SER A 224 27.18 -21.36 0.72
C SER A 224 26.62 -20.14 -0.01
N PHE A 225 25.76 -19.39 0.67
CA PHE A 225 25.11 -18.20 0.14
C PHE A 225 25.35 -17.02 1.07
N PHE A 226 25.60 -15.85 0.48
CA PHE A 226 25.76 -14.59 1.19
C PHE A 226 24.90 -13.54 0.52
N ASP A 227 24.14 -12.80 1.29
CA ASP A 227 23.40 -11.65 0.76
C ASP A 227 24.19 -10.37 1.05
N ILE A 228 24.50 -9.62 -0.01
CA ILE A 228 25.15 -8.32 0.12
C ILE A 228 24.07 -7.34 0.59
N THR A 229 24.23 -6.75 1.77
CA THR A 229 23.25 -5.84 2.37
C THR A 229 23.62 -4.36 2.18
N ASN A 230 24.90 -4.09 1.89
CA ASN A 230 25.41 -2.77 1.54
C ASN A 230 26.57 -2.88 0.56
N ALA A 231 26.71 -1.93 -0.36
CA ALA A 231 27.81 -1.86 -1.32
C ALA A 231 28.26 -0.42 -1.55
N GLU A 232 29.57 -0.22 -1.47
CA GLU A 232 30.28 1.00 -1.82
C GLU A 232 31.34 0.68 -2.87
N ARG A 233 32.13 1.67 -3.31
CA ARG A 233 33.19 1.43 -4.32
C ARG A 233 34.15 0.32 -3.88
N ASP A 234 34.61 0.39 -2.63
CA ASP A 234 35.65 -0.47 -2.05
C ASP A 234 35.23 -1.10 -0.72
N GLY A 235 33.93 -1.11 -0.45
CA GLY A 235 33.33 -1.65 0.77
C GLY A 235 32.07 -2.45 0.46
N MET A 236 31.81 -3.48 1.25
CA MET A 236 30.53 -4.18 1.21
C MET A 236 30.19 -4.72 2.60
N SER A 237 28.91 -4.83 2.90
CA SER A 237 28.42 -5.65 4.00
C SER A 237 27.71 -6.85 3.41
N TRP A 238 27.93 -8.03 3.99
CA TRP A 238 27.07 -9.18 3.74
C TRP A 238 26.59 -9.79 5.03
N ASN A 239 25.48 -10.52 4.95
CA ASN A 239 25.07 -11.44 6.00
C ASN A 239 25.60 -12.83 5.67
N ASP A 240 26.28 -13.45 6.62
CA ASP A 240 26.49 -14.89 6.62
C ASP A 240 25.28 -15.59 7.27
N GLU A 241 25.32 -16.92 7.35
CA GLU A 241 24.25 -17.75 7.93
C GLU A 241 23.91 -17.39 9.40
N GLN A 242 24.66 -16.50 10.06
CA GLN A 242 24.42 -16.06 11.44
C GLN A 242 23.72 -14.69 11.54
N ASP A 243 23.18 -14.16 10.43
CA ASP A 243 22.40 -12.91 10.34
C ASP A 243 23.10 -11.66 10.92
N THR A 244 24.41 -11.72 11.15
CA THR A 244 25.19 -10.57 11.62
C THR A 244 25.94 -9.96 10.44
N PRO A 245 25.60 -8.72 10.00
CA PRO A 245 26.28 -8.09 8.89
C PRO A 245 27.77 -7.91 9.19
N THR A 246 28.65 -8.49 8.38
CA THR A 246 30.08 -8.24 8.47
C THR A 246 30.52 -7.29 7.36
N PHE A 247 31.13 -6.18 7.74
CA PHE A 247 31.72 -5.25 6.78
C PHE A 247 33.03 -5.81 6.24
N GLN A 248 33.21 -5.73 4.93
CA GLN A 248 34.37 -6.15 4.17
C GLN A 248 34.90 -4.95 3.40
N ARG A 249 36.22 -4.76 3.41
CA ARG A 249 36.91 -3.78 2.56
C ARG A 249 37.63 -4.50 1.43
N ARG A 250 37.73 -3.84 0.28
CA ARG A 250 38.56 -4.31 -0.83
C ARG A 250 40.04 -4.05 -0.51
N CYS A 251 40.88 -5.01 -0.78
CA CYS A 251 42.33 -4.84 -0.77
C CYS A 251 42.77 -3.98 -1.96
N THR A 252 43.69 -3.06 -1.70
CA THR A 252 44.33 -2.25 -2.75
C THR A 252 45.39 -3.06 -3.49
N ALA A 253 45.77 -2.60 -4.69
CA ALA A 253 46.85 -3.22 -5.46
C ALA A 253 48.18 -3.22 -4.70
N ASP A 254 48.48 -2.16 -3.93
CA ASP A 254 49.71 -2.03 -3.15
C ASP A 254 49.76 -3.02 -1.98
N GLU A 255 48.64 -3.26 -1.30
CA GLU A 255 48.56 -4.27 -0.23
C GLU A 255 48.80 -5.68 -0.76
N ILE A 256 48.33 -5.98 -1.97
CA ILE A 256 48.53 -7.28 -2.62
C ILE A 256 49.97 -7.40 -3.15
N ALA A 257 50.52 -6.31 -3.71
CA ALA A 257 51.85 -6.29 -4.33
C ALA A 257 53.00 -6.19 -3.31
N GLY A 258 52.78 -5.57 -2.15
CA GLY A 258 53.78 -5.31 -1.10
C GLY A 258 54.46 -6.56 -0.53
N ALA A 259 53.90 -7.75 -0.76
CA ALA A 259 54.55 -9.03 -0.46
C ALA A 259 55.74 -9.37 -1.39
N SER A 260 55.81 -8.74 -2.56
CA SER A 260 56.79 -9.05 -3.60
C SER A 260 58.09 -8.22 -3.48
N ALA A 261 58.12 -7.21 -2.60
CA ALA A 261 59.19 -6.23 -2.52
C ALA A 261 59.52 -5.79 -1.07
N GLY A 262 60.18 -6.67 -0.32
CA GLY A 262 60.96 -6.31 0.89
C GLY A 262 60.22 -6.50 2.24
N GLY A 263 60.82 -7.06 3.28
CA GLY A 263 62.25 -7.18 3.54
C GLY A 263 62.61 -8.26 4.57
N ALA A 264 63.90 -8.55 4.59
CA ALA A 264 64.57 -9.37 5.58
C ALA A 264 64.12 -9.01 7.01
N MET A 265 63.88 -10.05 7.82
CA MET A 265 63.86 -9.93 9.27
C MET A 265 65.09 -9.11 9.72
N PRO A 266 64.91 -7.99 10.45
CA PRO A 266 65.99 -7.52 11.29
C PRO A 266 66.22 -8.58 12.39
N ASP A 267 67.48 -9.01 12.54
CA ASP A 267 67.92 -9.88 13.64
C ASP A 267 67.37 -9.38 14.99
N PRO A 268 66.90 -10.27 15.88
CA PRO A 268 66.51 -9.87 17.22
C PRO A 268 67.73 -9.35 17.97
N VAL A 269 67.72 -8.04 18.27
CA VAL A 269 68.69 -7.40 19.15
C VAL A 269 68.65 -8.10 20.50
N ALA A 270 69.78 -8.72 20.87
CA ALA A 270 69.99 -9.27 22.20
C ALA A 270 69.79 -8.19 23.26
N ALA A 271 68.91 -8.44 24.22
CA ALA A 271 68.73 -7.57 25.38
C ALA A 271 70.04 -7.52 26.21
N PRO A 272 70.51 -6.34 26.63
CA PRO A 272 71.64 -6.23 27.54
C PRO A 272 71.28 -6.76 28.92
N ARG A 273 72.24 -7.47 29.53
CA ARG A 273 72.20 -7.94 30.93
C ARG A 273 72.36 -6.79 31.91
#